data_AF-A0A2I1HY99-F1
#
_entry.id   AF-A0A2I1HY99-F1
#
_cell.length_a   1.000
_cell.length_b   1.000
_cell.length_c   1.000
_cell.angle_alpha   90.00
_cell.angle_beta   90.00
_cell.angle_gamma   90.00
#
_symmetry.space_group_name_H-M   'P 1'
#
loop_
_entity.id
_entity.type
_entity.pdbx_description
1 polymer ?
#
loop_
_entity_poly.entity_id
_entity_poly.type
_entity_poly.pdbx_seq_one_letter_code
_entity_poly.pdbx_strand_id
1 'polypeptide(L)'
;MSDPNTTTSGLAKPSKSAGLSFYNRFACGAAALLALATAMILVSTSQASQSARDTRDEAHTTLQQAGEELAPYWCSQITPDNVKNFDDLYSLYLDVNDEVRSIVKQQCEKKVIINDLVANNTPNEAFDTTSECTIGESDTTLACTATVTANDSVKKELAAFPSTTVTLTMKIHTTSSWITSKGYDVGEVATIDIDSSGTGTTQFEIPYDPTWGRYYEIKLKRFYPNE
;
A
#
# COMPACT_ATOMS: atom_id res chain seq x y z
N MET A 1 16.69 -65.44 -8.82
CA MET A 1 17.65 -65.31 -7.70
C MET A 1 19.00 -65.01 -8.33
N SER A 2 19.68 -63.89 -8.11
CA SER A 2 19.47 -62.74 -7.23
C SER A 2 20.36 -61.59 -7.72
N ASP A 3 20.06 -60.39 -7.23
CA ASP A 3 20.58 -59.05 -7.56
C ASP A 3 22.10 -58.86 -7.41
N PRO A 4 22.68 -57.79 -8.02
CA PRO A 4 23.89 -57.16 -7.50
C PRO A 4 23.55 -55.91 -6.67
N ASN A 5 23.96 -55.99 -5.41
CA ASN A 5 24.50 -54.96 -4.52
C ASN A 5 24.09 -53.48 -4.67
N THR A 6 23.40 -53.04 -3.63
CA THR A 6 23.23 -51.67 -3.13
C THR A 6 24.57 -51.02 -2.71
N THR A 7 24.76 -49.75 -3.06
CA THR A 7 25.43 -48.78 -2.17
C THR A 7 24.68 -47.45 -2.27
N THR A 8 24.07 -47.08 -1.15
CA THR A 8 23.36 -45.84 -0.89
C THR A 8 24.36 -44.73 -0.59
N SER A 9 24.12 -43.51 -1.11
CA SER A 9 23.88 -42.30 -0.29
C SER A 9 24.33 -41.02 -1.01
N GLY A 10 23.40 -40.07 -1.08
CA GLY A 10 23.60 -38.74 -1.66
C GLY A 10 22.27 -38.07 -2.00
N LEU A 11 21.40 -37.89 -1.00
CA LEU A 11 20.10 -37.23 -1.14
C LEU A 11 20.31 -35.75 -1.49
N ALA A 12 20.21 -35.39 -2.78
CA ALA A 12 20.12 -34.00 -3.20
C ALA A 12 18.67 -33.50 -3.03
N LYS A 13 18.48 -32.62 -2.06
CA LYS A 13 17.24 -31.90 -1.76
C LYS A 13 16.74 -31.13 -2.99
N PRO A 14 15.45 -31.20 -3.39
CA PRO A 14 14.96 -30.38 -4.50
C PRO A 14 15.01 -28.91 -4.10
N SER A 15 15.67 -28.10 -4.93
CA SER A 15 15.70 -26.65 -4.79
C SER A 15 14.30 -26.07 -4.93
N LYS A 16 13.92 -25.25 -3.95
CA LYS A 16 12.66 -24.50 -3.86
C LYS A 16 12.52 -23.58 -5.07
N SER A 17 11.64 -23.91 -6.02
CA SER A 17 11.34 -23.06 -7.18
C SER A 17 10.48 -21.87 -6.73
N ALA A 18 11.11 -20.75 -6.39
CA ALA A 18 10.44 -19.51 -5.99
C ALA A 18 9.86 -18.70 -7.17
N GLY A 19 9.95 -19.18 -8.41
CA GLY A 19 9.56 -18.44 -9.61
C GLY A 19 8.14 -18.67 -10.14
N LEU A 20 7.40 -19.67 -9.64
CA LEU A 20 6.09 -20.05 -10.21
C LEU A 20 4.86 -19.42 -9.51
N SER A 21 5.07 -18.63 -8.44
CA SER A 21 3.99 -18.17 -7.56
C SER A 21 3.26 -16.90 -8.04
N PHE A 22 3.97 -15.96 -8.66
CA PHE A 22 3.39 -14.66 -9.01
C PHE A 22 2.53 -14.69 -10.29
N TYR A 23 2.98 -15.41 -11.33
CA TYR A 23 2.22 -15.53 -12.58
C TYR A 23 0.89 -16.27 -12.40
N ASN A 24 0.86 -17.29 -11.53
CA ASN A 24 -0.37 -18.06 -11.29
C ASN A 24 -1.41 -17.23 -10.50
N ARG A 25 -0.97 -16.31 -9.64
CA ARG A 25 -1.86 -15.38 -8.91
C ARG A 25 -2.42 -14.27 -9.79
N PHE A 26 -1.61 -13.73 -10.71
CA PHE A 26 -2.06 -12.74 -11.70
C PHE A 26 -3.08 -13.36 -12.68
N ALA A 27 -2.89 -14.63 -13.04
CA ALA A 27 -3.83 -15.38 -13.86
C ALA A 27 -5.18 -15.63 -13.14
N CYS A 28 -5.17 -15.89 -11.82
CA CYS A 28 -6.41 -15.98 -11.03
C CYS A 28 -7.17 -14.64 -10.96
N GLY A 29 -6.47 -13.52 -10.75
CA GLY A 29 -7.11 -12.19 -10.74
C GLY A 29 -7.75 -11.83 -12.08
N ALA A 30 -7.08 -12.17 -13.20
CA ALA A 30 -7.64 -11.99 -14.54
C ALA A 30 -8.83 -12.91 -14.83
N ALA A 31 -8.84 -14.14 -14.30
CA ALA A 31 -9.97 -15.06 -14.43
C ALA A 31 -11.21 -14.59 -13.64
N ALA A 32 -11.02 -14.06 -12.43
CA ALA A 32 -12.09 -13.46 -11.63
C ALA A 32 -12.71 -12.24 -12.35
N LEU A 33 -11.89 -11.39 -12.97
CA LEU A 33 -12.33 -10.27 -13.80
C LEU A 33 -13.14 -10.71 -15.04
N LEU A 34 -12.73 -11.80 -15.69
CA LEU A 34 -13.46 -12.37 -16.83
C LEU A 34 -14.82 -12.97 -16.40
N ALA A 35 -14.89 -13.61 -15.23
CA ALA A 35 -16.14 -14.15 -14.69
C ALA A 35 -17.17 -13.04 -14.36
N LEU A 36 -16.70 -11.89 -13.84
CA LEU A 36 -17.53 -10.72 -13.56
C LEU A 36 -18.16 -10.11 -14.83
N ALA A 37 -17.43 -10.08 -15.94
CA ALA A 37 -17.93 -9.57 -17.22
C ALA A 37 -19.08 -10.43 -17.79
N THR A 38 -19.03 -11.76 -17.61
CA THR A 38 -20.11 -12.67 -18.03
C THR A 38 -21.38 -12.53 -17.20
N ALA A 39 -21.26 -12.23 -15.91
CA ALA A 39 -22.42 -12.06 -15.03
C ALA A 39 -23.26 -10.82 -15.39
N MET A 40 -22.64 -9.73 -15.84
CA MET A 40 -23.35 -8.51 -16.24
C MET A 40 -24.22 -8.67 -17.50
N ILE A 41 -23.83 -9.54 -18.44
CA ILE A 41 -24.57 -9.74 -19.70
C ILE A 41 -25.92 -10.44 -19.45
N LEU A 42 -25.99 -11.34 -18.47
CA LEU A 42 -27.15 -12.20 -18.21
C LEU A 42 -28.35 -11.48 -17.56
N VAL A 43 -28.15 -10.29 -16.98
CA VAL A 43 -29.22 -9.56 -16.27
C VAL A 43 -30.15 -8.79 -17.21
N SER A 44 -29.79 -8.62 -18.49
CA SER A 44 -30.50 -7.69 -19.40
C SER A 44 -31.72 -8.27 -20.13
N THR A 45 -32.06 -9.56 -19.96
CA THR A 45 -33.25 -10.17 -20.58
C THR A 45 -34.21 -10.76 -19.56
N SER A 46 -34.93 -9.92 -18.82
CA SER A 46 -35.99 -10.34 -17.90
C SER A 46 -37.28 -10.68 -18.67
N GLN A 47 -37.70 -11.95 -18.69
CA GLN A 47 -39.09 -12.35 -18.95
C GLN A 47 -39.69 -13.01 -17.70
N ALA A 48 -40.93 -12.64 -17.39
CA ALA A 48 -41.56 -12.79 -16.07
C ALA A 48 -41.97 -14.23 -15.69
N SER A 49 -41.99 -14.51 -14.37
CA SER A 49 -42.29 -15.77 -13.63
C SER A 49 -41.06 -16.58 -13.19
N GLN A 50 -41.24 -17.46 -12.17
CA GLN A 50 -40.29 -18.28 -11.39
C GLN A 50 -38.83 -18.32 -11.87
N SER A 51 -38.60 -18.55 -13.16
CA SER A 51 -37.31 -18.33 -13.84
C SER A 51 -36.58 -17.04 -13.49
N ALA A 52 -37.27 -15.91 -13.29
CA ALA A 52 -36.67 -14.65 -12.87
C ALA A 52 -36.23 -14.64 -11.39
N ARG A 53 -36.87 -15.44 -10.53
CA ARG A 53 -36.42 -15.65 -9.15
C ARG A 53 -35.23 -16.59 -9.13
N ASP A 54 -35.32 -17.71 -9.85
CA ASP A 54 -34.24 -18.69 -9.95
C ASP A 54 -32.98 -18.04 -10.55
N THR A 55 -33.13 -17.23 -11.60
CA THR A 55 -32.01 -16.46 -12.20
C THR A 55 -31.44 -15.43 -11.23
N ARG A 56 -32.27 -14.82 -10.37
CA ARG A 56 -31.80 -13.85 -9.37
C ARG A 56 -31.03 -14.56 -8.24
N ASP A 57 -31.51 -15.70 -7.81
CA ASP A 57 -30.84 -16.53 -6.79
C ASP A 57 -29.51 -17.09 -7.34
N GLU A 58 -29.49 -17.52 -8.61
CA GLU A 58 -28.27 -17.91 -9.32
C GLU A 58 -27.30 -16.72 -9.48
N ALA A 59 -27.80 -15.52 -9.79
CA ALA A 59 -26.99 -14.32 -9.89
C ALA A 59 -26.39 -13.92 -8.54
N HIS A 60 -27.16 -13.94 -7.46
CA HIS A 60 -26.66 -13.70 -6.10
C HIS A 60 -25.61 -14.74 -5.71
N THR A 61 -25.87 -16.03 -5.96
CA THR A 61 -24.90 -17.10 -5.68
C THR A 61 -23.60 -16.88 -6.46
N THR A 62 -23.69 -16.46 -7.72
CA THR A 62 -22.52 -16.17 -8.57
C THR A 62 -21.73 -14.95 -8.05
N LEU A 63 -22.42 -13.87 -7.67
CA LEU A 63 -21.79 -12.68 -7.11
C LEU A 63 -21.15 -12.97 -5.76
N GLN A 64 -21.79 -13.78 -4.93
CA GLN A 64 -21.24 -14.24 -3.66
C GLN A 64 -19.94 -15.02 -3.88
N GLN A 65 -19.95 -16.01 -4.78
CA GLN A 65 -18.75 -16.79 -5.10
C GLN A 65 -17.63 -15.90 -5.65
N ALA A 66 -17.94 -14.95 -6.52
CA ALA A 66 -16.96 -14.01 -7.05
C ALA A 66 -16.35 -13.12 -5.95
N GLY A 67 -17.15 -12.65 -4.99
CA GLY A 67 -16.68 -11.93 -3.82
C GLY A 67 -15.77 -12.78 -2.92
N GLU A 68 -16.17 -14.02 -2.65
CA GLU A 68 -15.40 -14.97 -1.84
C GLU A 68 -14.05 -15.33 -2.49
N GLU A 69 -13.96 -15.33 -3.82
CA GLU A 69 -12.71 -15.55 -4.54
C GLU A 69 -11.83 -14.29 -4.62
N LEU A 70 -12.43 -13.12 -4.90
CA LEU A 70 -11.69 -11.87 -5.05
C LEU A 70 -11.11 -11.38 -3.72
N ALA A 71 -11.88 -11.48 -2.63
CA ALA A 71 -11.52 -10.88 -1.36
C ALA A 71 -10.15 -11.32 -0.83
N PRO A 72 -9.81 -12.63 -0.73
CA PRO A 72 -8.50 -13.06 -0.26
C PRO A 72 -7.35 -12.51 -1.11
N TYR A 73 -7.53 -12.47 -2.44
CA TYR A 73 -6.54 -11.88 -3.33
C TYR A 73 -6.38 -10.39 -3.03
N TRP A 74 -7.46 -9.63 -3.12
CA TRP A 74 -7.46 -8.18 -2.96
C TRP A 74 -6.89 -7.76 -1.60
N CYS A 75 -7.38 -8.35 -0.51
CA CYS A 75 -6.94 -8.07 0.85
C CYS A 75 -5.43 -8.35 1.04
N SER A 76 -4.90 -9.40 0.42
CA SER A 76 -3.48 -9.74 0.50
C SER A 76 -2.56 -8.77 -0.25
N GLN A 77 -3.11 -7.98 -1.19
CA GLN A 77 -2.34 -6.98 -1.94
C GLN A 77 -2.16 -5.68 -1.16
N ILE A 78 -2.98 -5.38 -0.16
CA ILE A 78 -2.90 -4.14 0.62
C ILE A 78 -1.81 -4.28 1.69
N THR A 79 -0.60 -3.96 1.28
CA THR A 79 0.64 -4.04 2.07
C THR A 79 1.53 -2.82 1.82
N PRO A 80 2.42 -2.46 2.76
CA PRO A 80 3.32 -1.30 2.59
C PRO A 80 4.19 -1.37 1.33
N ASP A 81 4.65 -2.57 0.96
CA ASP A 81 5.53 -2.78 -0.19
C ASP A 81 4.80 -2.69 -1.54
N ASN A 82 3.47 -2.70 -1.52
CA ASN A 82 2.63 -2.71 -2.71
C ASN A 82 1.86 -1.40 -2.95
N VAL A 83 2.16 -0.34 -2.17
CA VAL A 83 1.51 0.99 -2.26
C VAL A 83 1.48 1.55 -3.68
N LYS A 84 2.51 1.30 -4.48
CA LYS A 84 2.58 1.73 -5.90
C LYS A 84 1.44 1.22 -6.79
N ASN A 85 0.74 0.16 -6.37
CA ASN A 85 -0.36 -0.46 -7.11
C ASN A 85 -1.73 -0.13 -6.47
N PHE A 86 -1.79 0.76 -5.48
CA PHE A 86 -3.03 1.03 -4.76
C PHE A 86 -4.07 1.73 -5.62
N ASP A 87 -3.68 2.62 -6.53
CA ASP A 87 -4.60 3.24 -7.50
C ASP A 87 -5.30 2.19 -8.38
N ASP A 88 -4.56 1.17 -8.84
CA ASP A 88 -5.10 0.06 -9.63
C ASP A 88 -6.02 -0.84 -8.77
N LEU A 89 -5.62 -1.13 -7.53
CA LEU A 89 -6.42 -1.92 -6.59
C LEU A 89 -7.69 -1.19 -6.16
N TYR A 90 -7.63 0.14 -6.07
CA TYR A 90 -8.75 1.01 -5.78
C TYR A 90 -9.76 0.99 -6.93
N SER A 91 -9.27 1.18 -8.16
CA SER A 91 -10.08 1.09 -9.38
C SER A 91 -10.74 -0.29 -9.50
N LEU A 92 -9.98 -1.37 -9.30
CA LEU A 92 -10.51 -2.74 -9.27
C LEU A 92 -11.63 -2.91 -8.24
N TYR A 93 -11.44 -2.41 -7.01
CA TYR A 93 -12.46 -2.47 -5.96
C TYR A 93 -13.69 -1.63 -6.31
N LEU A 94 -13.53 -0.54 -7.06
CA LEU A 94 -14.65 0.31 -7.49
C LEU A 94 -15.44 -0.28 -8.67
N ASP A 95 -14.77 -0.97 -9.59
CA ASP A 95 -15.33 -1.49 -10.83
C ASP A 95 -16.15 -2.78 -10.65
N VAL A 96 -15.96 -3.51 -9.54
CA VAL A 96 -16.77 -4.69 -9.24
C VAL A 96 -18.18 -4.35 -8.76
N ASN A 97 -19.08 -5.33 -8.84
CA ASN A 97 -20.45 -5.21 -8.35
C ASN A 97 -20.51 -4.89 -6.84
N ASP A 98 -21.55 -4.16 -6.40
CA ASP A 98 -21.75 -3.79 -4.99
C ASP A 98 -21.74 -4.98 -4.02
N GLU A 99 -22.31 -6.12 -4.41
CA GLU A 99 -22.33 -7.33 -3.58
C GLU A 99 -20.91 -7.90 -3.39
N VAL A 100 -20.14 -7.99 -4.47
CA VAL A 100 -18.73 -8.41 -4.47
C VAL A 100 -17.91 -7.44 -3.61
N ARG A 101 -18.08 -6.14 -3.82
CA ARG A 101 -17.43 -5.06 -3.05
C ARG A 101 -17.72 -5.19 -1.55
N SER A 102 -18.98 -5.43 -1.20
CA SER A 102 -19.41 -5.65 0.19
C SER A 102 -18.72 -6.86 0.81
N ILE A 103 -18.56 -7.95 0.07
CA ILE A 103 -17.87 -9.15 0.56
C ILE A 103 -16.38 -8.87 0.83
N VAL A 104 -15.70 -8.16 -0.09
CA VAL A 104 -14.31 -7.72 0.13
C VAL A 104 -14.20 -6.86 1.39
N LYS A 105 -15.10 -5.87 1.55
CA LYS A 105 -15.13 -5.02 2.74
C LYS A 105 -15.39 -5.80 4.02
N GLN A 106 -16.30 -6.78 4.01
CA GLN A 106 -16.57 -7.62 5.19
C GLN A 106 -15.37 -8.47 5.60
N GLN A 107 -14.56 -8.93 4.64
CA GLN A 107 -13.38 -9.75 4.94
C GLN A 107 -12.17 -8.92 5.40
N CYS A 108 -11.99 -7.69 4.89
CA CYS A 108 -10.84 -6.86 5.24
C CYS A 108 -11.12 -5.35 5.27
N GLU A 109 -12.08 -4.94 6.10
CA GLU A 109 -12.51 -3.54 6.21
C GLU A 109 -11.35 -2.55 6.40
N LYS A 110 -10.43 -2.83 7.32
CA LYS A 110 -9.25 -1.98 7.56
C LYS A 110 -8.37 -1.83 6.32
N LYS A 111 -8.20 -2.89 5.51
CA LYS A 111 -7.45 -2.82 4.24
C LYS A 111 -8.16 -1.98 3.19
N VAL A 112 -9.49 -2.03 3.13
CA VAL A 112 -10.28 -1.13 2.27
C VAL A 112 -10.04 0.32 2.64
N ILE A 113 -10.09 0.64 3.93
CA ILE A 113 -9.81 1.99 4.42
C ILE A 113 -8.37 2.42 4.09
N ILE A 114 -7.38 1.55 4.32
CA ILE A 114 -5.96 1.84 3.97
C ILE A 114 -5.81 2.19 2.49
N ASN A 115 -6.40 1.38 1.61
CA ASN A 115 -6.28 1.60 0.17
C ASN A 115 -6.92 2.93 -0.26
N ASP A 116 -8.12 3.21 0.23
CA ASP A 116 -8.83 4.48 -0.05
C ASP A 116 -8.03 5.70 0.43
N LEU A 117 -7.50 5.66 1.66
CA LEU A 117 -6.66 6.71 2.23
C LEU A 117 -5.42 6.98 1.39
N VAL A 118 -4.69 5.93 1.02
CA VAL A 118 -3.38 6.04 0.40
C VAL A 118 -3.49 6.32 -1.10
N ALA A 119 -4.51 5.80 -1.80
CA ALA A 119 -4.75 6.08 -3.21
C ALA A 119 -5.27 7.51 -3.45
N ASN A 120 -6.07 8.04 -2.53
CA ASN A 120 -6.71 9.35 -2.72
C ASN A 120 -5.96 10.54 -2.11
N ASN A 121 -4.82 10.32 -1.44
CA ASN A 121 -4.06 11.41 -0.82
C ASN A 121 -2.58 11.33 -1.18
N THR A 122 -2.00 12.46 -1.61
CA THR A 122 -0.54 12.55 -1.59
C THR A 122 -0.03 12.73 -0.15
N PRO A 123 1.16 12.22 0.20
CA PRO A 123 1.66 12.31 1.58
C PRO A 123 1.78 13.74 2.12
N ASN A 124 2.08 14.73 1.27
CA ASN A 124 2.21 16.14 1.68
C ASN A 124 0.87 16.90 1.64
N GLU A 125 -0.20 16.33 1.11
CA GLU A 125 -1.57 16.83 1.30
C GLU A 125 -2.21 16.23 2.55
N ALA A 126 -1.88 14.97 2.85
CA ALA A 126 -2.39 14.25 4.02
C ALA A 126 -1.80 14.75 5.35
N PHE A 127 -0.54 15.21 5.33
CA PHE A 127 0.19 15.60 6.52
C PHE A 127 0.96 16.91 6.33
N ASP A 128 0.97 17.71 7.38
CA ASP A 128 1.85 18.86 7.54
C ASP A 128 3.15 18.44 8.23
N THR A 129 4.27 19.02 7.79
CA THR A 129 5.58 18.84 8.44
C THR A 129 6.13 20.17 8.89
N THR A 130 6.50 20.23 10.17
CA THR A 130 7.32 21.31 10.72
C THR A 130 8.67 20.73 11.12
N SER A 131 9.73 21.50 10.93
CA SER A 131 11.07 20.99 11.19
C SER A 131 12.05 22.09 11.56
N GLU A 132 13.02 21.74 12.37
CA GLU A 132 14.16 22.57 12.73
C GLU A 132 15.44 21.73 12.62
N CYS A 133 16.47 22.28 11.97
CA CYS A 133 17.76 21.63 11.83
C CYS A 133 18.90 22.57 12.24
N THR A 134 19.89 22.01 12.93
CA THR A 134 21.07 22.70 13.43
C THR A 134 22.33 21.99 12.94
N ILE A 135 23.28 22.75 12.39
CA ILE A 135 24.59 22.23 11.98
C ILE A 135 25.42 21.96 13.24
N GLY A 136 26.02 20.77 13.33
CA GLY A 136 26.87 20.39 14.45
C GLY A 136 28.17 21.17 14.51
N GLU A 137 28.84 21.19 15.66
CA GLU A 137 30.04 22.01 15.91
C GLU A 137 31.21 21.75 14.95
N SER A 138 31.30 20.54 14.38
CA SER A 138 32.34 20.16 13.42
C SER A 138 32.00 20.46 11.95
N ASP A 139 30.83 21.03 11.66
CA ASP A 139 30.30 21.25 10.30
C ASP A 139 30.19 19.96 9.45
N THR A 140 30.14 18.79 10.10
CA THR A 140 30.05 17.48 9.42
C THR A 140 28.74 16.76 9.65
N THR A 141 27.88 17.28 10.53
CA THR A 141 26.57 16.69 10.86
C THR A 141 25.48 17.75 10.86
N LEU A 142 24.27 17.32 10.54
CA LEU A 142 23.07 18.13 10.65
C LEU A 142 22.06 17.37 11.52
N ALA A 143 21.75 17.94 12.68
CA ALA A 143 20.78 17.40 13.61
C ALA A 143 19.43 18.07 13.39
N CYS A 144 18.39 17.28 13.15
CA CYS A 144 17.05 17.76 12.83
C CYS A 144 16.01 17.21 13.80
N THR A 145 15.06 18.06 14.17
CA THR A 145 13.79 17.66 14.77
C THR A 145 12.69 17.90 13.75
N ALA A 146 11.82 16.90 13.53
CA ALA A 146 10.67 17.03 12.64
C ALA A 146 9.41 16.57 13.37
N THR A 147 8.35 17.36 13.24
CA THR A 147 7.00 17.03 13.72
C THR A 147 6.07 16.92 12.54
N VAL A 148 5.39 15.79 12.45
CA VAL A 148 4.42 15.46 11.41
C VAL A 148 3.03 15.45 12.03
N THR A 149 2.10 16.13 11.38
CA THR A 149 0.71 16.24 11.84
C THR A 149 -0.24 15.92 10.70
N ALA A 150 -1.11 14.93 10.89
CA ALA A 150 -2.18 14.61 9.95
C ALA A 150 -3.21 15.74 9.89
N ASN A 151 -3.69 16.07 8.69
CA ASN A 151 -4.78 17.02 8.53
C ASN A 151 -6.10 16.48 9.14
N ASP A 152 -7.09 17.35 9.35
CA ASP A 152 -8.34 16.98 10.03
C ASP A 152 -9.16 15.89 9.31
N SER A 153 -9.04 15.77 7.99
CA SER A 153 -9.76 14.74 7.21
C SER A 153 -9.09 13.38 7.44
N VAL A 154 -7.80 13.30 7.15
CA VAL A 154 -6.99 12.09 7.28
C VAL A 154 -6.95 11.61 8.73
N LYS A 155 -6.81 12.53 9.69
CA LYS A 155 -6.78 12.21 11.12
C LYS A 155 -8.01 11.43 11.59
N LYS A 156 -9.20 11.71 11.07
CA LYS A 156 -10.43 10.97 11.43
C LYS A 156 -10.37 9.52 10.97
N GLU A 157 -9.83 9.29 9.78
CA GLU A 157 -9.71 7.95 9.22
C GLU A 157 -8.56 7.17 9.86
N LEU A 158 -7.44 7.85 10.19
CA LEU A 158 -6.32 7.25 10.91
C LEU A 158 -6.69 6.81 12.33
N ALA A 159 -7.75 7.36 12.94
CA ALA A 159 -8.22 6.96 14.27
C ALA A 159 -8.67 5.49 14.34
N ALA A 160 -8.95 4.84 13.21
CA ALA A 160 -9.27 3.41 13.13
C ALA A 160 -8.02 2.50 13.29
N PHE A 161 -6.82 3.09 13.30
CA PHE A 161 -5.55 2.38 13.32
C PHE A 161 -4.75 2.70 14.59
N PRO A 162 -4.04 1.72 15.17
CA PRO A 162 -3.16 1.95 16.32
C PRO A 162 -2.00 2.92 16.02
N SER A 163 -1.46 2.86 14.79
CA SER A 163 -0.39 3.77 14.36
C SER A 163 -0.36 3.91 12.84
N THR A 164 0.37 4.91 12.35
CA THR A 164 0.65 5.13 10.93
C THR A 164 2.13 5.39 10.75
N THR A 165 2.79 4.57 9.95
CA THR A 165 4.20 4.75 9.62
C THR A 165 4.33 5.80 8.53
N VAL A 166 5.15 6.83 8.76
CA VAL A 166 5.50 7.86 7.77
C VAL A 166 6.98 7.84 7.49
N THR A 167 7.36 8.09 6.23
CA THR A 167 8.76 8.23 5.82
C THR A 167 9.03 9.66 5.37
N LEU A 168 10.05 10.28 5.95
CA LEU A 168 10.51 11.61 5.61
C LEU A 168 11.70 11.58 4.64
N THR A 169 11.73 12.58 3.77
CA THR A 169 12.85 12.86 2.88
C THR A 169 13.37 14.26 3.10
N MET A 170 14.65 14.47 2.79
CA MET A 170 15.30 15.76 2.94
C MET A 170 16.06 16.18 1.69
N LYS A 171 16.00 17.48 1.40
CA LYS A 171 16.81 18.14 0.38
C LYS A 171 17.47 19.37 0.98
N ILE A 172 18.72 19.63 0.58
CA ILE A 172 19.53 20.76 1.06
C ILE A 172 19.93 21.64 -0.13
N HIS A 173 19.87 22.94 0.06
CA HIS A 173 19.98 23.96 -0.98
C HIS A 173 20.93 25.08 -0.55
N THR A 174 21.69 25.57 -1.52
CA THR A 174 22.61 26.72 -1.37
C THR A 174 21.89 28.06 -1.20
N THR A 175 20.67 28.20 -1.73
CA THR A 175 19.88 29.43 -1.64
C THR A 175 18.46 29.14 -1.18
N SER A 176 17.79 30.12 -0.56
CA SER A 176 16.38 30.00 -0.15
C SER A 176 15.41 29.86 -1.33
N SER A 177 15.82 30.22 -2.55
CA SER A 177 15.01 30.04 -3.76
C SER A 177 15.17 28.64 -4.34
N TRP A 178 14.06 27.90 -4.41
CA TRP A 178 14.03 26.53 -4.94
C TRP A 178 14.22 26.44 -6.46
N ILE A 179 13.90 27.52 -7.18
CA ILE A 179 13.95 27.56 -8.66
C ILE A 179 15.39 27.69 -9.17
N THR A 180 16.26 28.36 -8.39
CA THR A 180 17.61 28.72 -8.82
C THR A 180 18.71 27.95 -8.11
N SER A 181 18.40 27.24 -7.02
CA SER A 181 19.41 26.50 -6.27
C SER A 181 19.66 25.13 -6.88
N LYS A 182 20.94 24.78 -7.09
CA LYS A 182 21.32 23.37 -7.11
C LYS A 182 21.03 22.81 -5.72
N GLY A 183 20.23 21.75 -5.66
CA GLY A 183 19.92 21.03 -4.42
C GLY A 183 20.74 19.75 -4.34
N TYR A 184 21.13 19.38 -3.13
CA TYR A 184 21.59 18.05 -2.79
C TYR A 184 20.41 17.25 -2.25
N ASP A 185 20.13 16.10 -2.87
CA ASP A 185 19.10 15.17 -2.41
C ASP A 185 19.70 14.22 -1.38
N VAL A 186 19.29 14.34 -0.13
CA VAL A 186 19.73 13.45 0.95
C VAL A 186 18.99 12.10 0.86
N GLY A 187 17.77 12.10 0.31
CA GLY A 187 16.90 10.93 0.27
C GLY A 187 16.10 10.73 1.57
N GLU A 188 15.83 9.48 1.92
CA GLU A 188 15.07 9.11 3.13
C GLU A 188 15.92 9.34 4.39
N VAL A 189 15.40 10.12 5.34
CA VAL A 189 16.16 10.55 6.53
C VAL A 189 15.58 10.03 7.84
N ALA A 190 14.28 9.74 7.88
CA ALA A 190 13.63 9.23 9.07
C ALA A 190 12.35 8.47 8.72
N THR A 191 12.02 7.50 9.57
CA THR A 191 10.72 6.84 9.63
C THR A 191 10.15 7.05 11.02
N ILE A 192 8.87 7.39 11.10
CA ILE A 192 8.19 7.71 12.36
C ILE A 192 6.86 6.97 12.38
N ASP A 193 6.51 6.39 13.53
CA ASP A 193 5.16 5.91 13.77
C ASP A 193 4.36 6.99 14.49
N ILE A 194 3.31 7.47 13.83
CA ILE A 194 2.36 8.43 14.36
C ILE A 194 1.24 7.64 15.04
N ASP A 195 0.90 7.99 16.28
CA ASP A 195 -0.21 7.34 16.99
C ASP A 195 -1.58 7.86 16.50
N SER A 196 -2.66 7.34 17.07
CA SER A 196 -4.03 7.72 16.70
C SER A 196 -4.37 9.20 16.97
N SER A 197 -3.51 9.97 17.65
CA SER A 197 -3.67 11.42 17.76
C SER A 197 -3.38 12.14 16.44
N GLY A 198 -2.73 11.46 15.50
CA GLY A 198 -2.35 12.02 14.21
C GLY A 198 -1.18 12.99 14.32
N THR A 199 -0.38 12.96 15.38
CA THR A 199 0.84 13.78 15.50
C THR A 199 2.00 12.95 16.02
N GLY A 200 3.19 13.12 15.42
CA GLY A 200 4.41 12.45 15.84
C GLY A 200 5.62 13.34 15.64
N THR A 201 6.57 13.26 16.57
CA THR A 201 7.84 14.00 16.52
C THR A 201 9.00 13.03 16.52
N THR A 202 10.02 13.31 15.72
CA THR A 202 11.26 12.54 15.67
C THR A 202 12.47 13.45 15.67
N GLN A 203 13.61 12.87 16.04
CA GLN A 203 14.93 13.48 15.92
C GLN A 203 15.82 12.56 15.10
N PHE A 204 16.58 13.13 14.19
CA PHE A 204 17.53 12.38 13.36
C PHE A 204 18.76 13.23 13.06
N GLU A 205 19.87 12.54 12.78
CA GLU A 205 21.11 13.15 12.36
C GLU A 205 21.52 12.58 11.02
N ILE A 206 22.01 13.45 10.13
CA ILE A 206 22.59 13.05 8.85
C ILE A 206 24.02 13.59 8.72
N PRO A 207 24.87 12.93 7.92
CA PRO A 207 26.10 13.54 7.44
C PRO A 207 25.79 14.87 6.75
N TYR A 208 26.68 15.85 6.89
CA TYR A 208 26.54 17.17 6.30
C TYR A 208 27.83 17.60 5.61
N ASP A 209 27.69 18.23 4.45
CA ASP A 209 28.76 18.92 3.74
C ASP A 209 28.30 20.37 3.51
N PRO A 210 29.07 21.39 3.96
CA PRO A 210 28.73 22.80 3.77
C PRO A 210 28.50 23.21 2.30
N THR A 211 29.07 22.49 1.34
CA THR A 211 28.88 22.74 -0.10
C THR A 211 27.46 22.46 -0.58
N TRP A 212 26.67 21.68 0.17
CA TRP A 212 25.26 21.43 -0.13
C TRP A 212 24.39 22.66 0.16
N GLY A 213 24.87 23.57 1.01
CA GLY A 213 24.17 24.75 1.47
C GLY A 213 23.56 24.58 2.86
N ARG A 214 22.71 25.53 3.24
CA ARG A 214 22.13 25.62 4.59
C ARG A 214 20.61 25.70 4.63
N TYR A 215 19.98 25.89 3.47
CA TYR A 215 18.53 25.87 3.36
C TYR A 215 18.11 24.43 3.17
N TYR A 216 17.07 23.99 3.86
CA TYR A 216 16.61 22.62 3.78
C TYR A 216 15.10 22.55 3.63
N GLU A 217 14.65 21.42 3.10
CA GLU A 217 13.26 21.05 3.02
C GLU A 217 13.12 19.60 3.49
N ILE A 218 12.23 19.37 4.45
CA ILE A 218 11.84 18.04 4.89
C ILE A 218 10.40 17.83 4.48
N LYS A 219 10.14 16.76 3.73
CA LYS A 219 8.82 16.40 3.18
C LYS A 219 8.49 14.95 3.46
N LEU A 220 7.20 14.64 3.51
CA LEU A 220 6.77 13.25 3.51
C LEU A 220 6.97 12.65 2.12
N LYS A 221 7.52 11.45 2.10
CA LYS A 221 7.64 10.63 0.89
C LYS A 221 6.49 9.66 0.74
N ARG A 222 6.06 9.05 1.85
CA ARG A 222 5.01 8.02 1.92
C ARG A 222 4.48 7.89 3.34
N PHE A 223 3.29 7.33 3.44
CA PHE A 223 2.69 6.91 4.71
C PHE A 223 1.95 5.59 4.52
N TYR A 224 1.75 4.86 5.62
CA TYR A 224 1.00 3.62 5.64
C TYR A 224 0.36 3.39 7.03
N PRO A 225 -0.98 3.30 7.14
CA PRO A 225 -1.64 2.97 8.40
C PRO A 225 -1.43 1.49 8.78
N ASN A 226 -1.06 1.22 10.03
CA ASN A 226 -0.78 -0.11 10.56
C ASN A 226 -2.02 -0.72 11.22
N GLU A 227 -2.30 -2.00 10.98
CA GLU A 227 -3.50 -2.67 11.50
C GLU A 227 -3.40 -3.20 12.93
#